data_AF-H6C6B7-F1
#
_entry.id   AF-H6C6B7-F1
#
_cell.length_a   1.000
_cell.length_b   1.000
_cell.length_c   1.000
_cell.angle_alpha   90.00
_cell.angle_beta   90.00
_cell.angle_gamma   90.00
#
_symmetry.space_group_name_H-M   'P 1'
#
loop_
_entity.id
_entity.type
_entity.pdbx_description
1 polymer ?
#
loop_
_entity_poly.entity_id
_entity_poly.type
_entity_poly.pdbx_seq_one_letter_code
_entity_poly.pdbx_strand_id
1 'polypeptide(L)'
;MLSGAATRVRALRITPGHQIRSIPMALHQATGMSTAPSLDKLIFAPGHDPKDIHRAAQFTKFRLHRHDLVDDPFLQFHKWFSAPELSTSIPETVTLSTAELPSGRVSSRMVYLKELDKRGFVIYTNLGTSRKASDLATNSYASLCFWWKPVERQVRVEGRVERLSQQESQVYFDTRARGSRIGAWASQQSSVLVPRKAAAAKPATPTTTTTATTTTTEEKEDNQNNVDAVEGAEDDDDGRAELDARVKEIEARFADTDEIPVPPFWGGIRIVPETIEFWQGRESRLHDRFRYTRIQKQDGTQQPDQSAPAWKIERLSP
;
A
#
# COMPACT_ATOMS: atom_id res chain seq x y z
N MET A 1 -37.49 -38.15 -46.07
CA MET A 1 -38.47 -37.24 -45.47
C MET A 1 -37.71 -36.11 -44.81
N LEU A 2 -38.03 -34.86 -45.22
CA LEU A 2 -37.81 -33.58 -44.53
C LEU A 2 -36.35 -33.18 -44.21
N SER A 3 -35.88 -31.94 -44.36
CA SER A 3 -36.35 -30.70 -44.99
C SER A 3 -35.21 -29.70 -44.74
N GLY A 4 -34.64 -29.12 -45.79
CA GLY A 4 -33.63 -28.07 -45.67
C GLY A 4 -34.27 -26.72 -45.36
N ALA A 5 -33.83 -26.05 -44.29
CA ALA A 5 -34.20 -24.67 -44.00
C ALA A 5 -33.06 -23.74 -44.43
N ALA A 6 -33.27 -23.06 -45.57
CA ALA A 6 -32.42 -21.98 -46.05
C ALA A 6 -32.84 -20.66 -45.37
N THR A 7 -31.97 -20.10 -44.53
CA THR A 7 -32.19 -18.76 -43.95
C THR A 7 -31.81 -17.70 -44.97
N ARG A 8 -32.82 -16.96 -45.46
CA ARG A 8 -32.63 -15.80 -46.34
C ARG A 8 -31.96 -14.65 -45.59
N VAL A 9 -30.78 -14.23 -46.04
CA VAL A 9 -30.16 -12.95 -45.65
C VAL A 9 -30.88 -11.83 -46.40
N ARG A 10 -31.60 -10.96 -45.69
CA ARG A 10 -32.10 -9.68 -46.23
C ARG A 10 -30.97 -8.66 -46.15
N ALA A 11 -30.46 -8.24 -47.31
CA ALA A 11 -29.59 -7.08 -47.42
C ALA A 11 -30.39 -5.80 -47.11
N LEU A 12 -29.97 -5.06 -46.09
CA LEU A 12 -30.49 -3.73 -45.79
C LEU A 12 -29.88 -2.73 -46.78
N ARG A 13 -30.70 -2.11 -47.63
CA ARG A 13 -30.29 -0.99 -48.49
C ARG A 13 -30.05 0.25 -47.64
N ILE A 14 -28.87 0.85 -47.77
CA ILE A 14 -28.55 2.16 -47.21
C ILE A 14 -29.03 3.22 -48.21
N THR A 15 -30.03 4.01 -47.83
CA THR A 15 -30.41 5.25 -48.51
C THR A 15 -29.58 6.42 -47.96
N PRO A 16 -28.93 7.24 -48.80
CA PRO A 16 -28.24 8.43 -48.34
C PRO A 16 -29.22 9.61 -48.29
N GLY A 17 -29.19 10.36 -47.19
CA GLY A 17 -29.85 11.65 -47.11
C GLY A 17 -30.63 11.82 -45.81
N HIS A 18 -29.95 12.28 -44.76
CA HIS A 18 -30.57 13.11 -43.72
C HIS A 18 -29.62 14.27 -43.42
N GLN A 19 -30.13 15.46 -43.70
CA GLN A 19 -29.50 16.76 -43.52
C GLN A 19 -29.35 17.03 -42.02
N ILE A 20 -28.12 17.23 -41.54
CA ILE A 20 -27.87 17.63 -40.15
C ILE A 20 -28.39 19.05 -39.99
N ARG A 21 -29.54 19.21 -39.33
CA ARG A 21 -30.03 20.52 -38.89
C ARG A 21 -29.13 21.02 -37.76
N SER A 22 -28.51 22.18 -37.97
CA SER A 22 -27.75 22.92 -36.96
C SER A 22 -28.67 23.24 -35.76
N ILE A 23 -28.33 22.71 -34.60
CA ILE A 23 -28.92 23.14 -33.33
C ILE A 23 -28.23 24.45 -32.94
N PRO A 24 -28.96 25.57 -32.75
CA PRO A 24 -28.33 26.80 -32.29
C PRO A 24 -27.81 26.60 -30.86
N MET A 25 -26.53 26.89 -30.63
CA MET A 25 -25.96 27.05 -29.30
C MET A 25 -26.69 28.21 -28.61
N ALA A 26 -27.60 27.90 -27.69
CA ALA A 26 -28.04 28.87 -26.72
C ALA A 26 -26.85 29.21 -25.82
N LEU A 27 -26.32 30.41 -26.00
CA LEU A 27 -25.36 31.02 -25.08
C LEU A 27 -26.05 31.12 -23.72
N HIS A 28 -25.74 30.20 -22.80
CA HIS A 28 -26.22 30.29 -21.43
C HIS A 28 -25.58 31.54 -20.82
N GLN A 29 -26.37 32.61 -20.69
CA GLN A 29 -26.01 33.77 -19.88
C GLN A 29 -25.80 33.26 -18.45
N ALA A 30 -24.55 33.24 -18.01
CA ALA A 30 -24.21 32.94 -16.62
C ALA A 30 -24.71 34.09 -15.75
N THR A 31 -25.93 33.95 -15.23
CA THR A 31 -26.38 34.72 -14.07
C THR A 31 -25.53 34.29 -12.88
N GLY A 32 -24.84 35.27 -12.28
CA GLY A 32 -23.96 35.05 -11.14
C GLY A 32 -24.72 34.44 -9.97
N MET A 33 -24.31 33.25 -9.55
CA MET A 33 -24.60 32.70 -8.23
C MET A 33 -23.32 32.11 -7.66
N SER A 34 -22.80 32.81 -6.65
CA SER A 34 -21.84 32.28 -5.69
C SER A 34 -22.38 30.98 -5.10
N THR A 35 -21.67 29.88 -5.33
CA THR A 35 -21.96 28.60 -4.67
C THR A 35 -20.87 28.35 -3.64
N ALA A 36 -21.12 28.77 -2.40
CA ALA A 36 -20.34 28.24 -1.29
C ALA A 36 -20.48 26.71 -1.29
N PRO A 37 -19.39 25.93 -1.08
CA PRO A 37 -19.47 24.48 -1.08
C PRO A 37 -20.43 24.00 0.02
N SER A 38 -21.40 23.15 -0.35
CA SER A 38 -22.28 22.48 0.61
C SER A 38 -21.46 21.54 1.50
N LEU A 39 -21.80 21.47 2.80
CA LEU A 39 -21.22 20.51 3.76
C LEU A 39 -21.52 19.05 3.39
N ASP A 40 -22.49 18.81 2.50
CA ASP A 40 -22.83 17.49 1.97
C ASP A 40 -21.90 17.05 0.83
N LYS A 41 -21.08 17.97 0.30
CA LYS A 41 -20.16 17.70 -0.81
C LYS A 41 -18.80 18.36 -0.60
N LEU A 42 -17.90 17.61 0.00
CA LEU A 42 -16.50 17.99 0.14
C LEU A 42 -15.76 17.77 -1.19
N ILE A 43 -15.36 18.85 -1.86
CA ILE A 43 -14.55 18.81 -3.08
C ILE A 43 -13.07 18.98 -2.72
N PHE A 44 -12.25 17.99 -3.07
CA PHE A 44 -10.79 18.02 -2.86
C PHE A 44 -10.07 18.34 -4.17
N ALA A 45 -10.08 19.61 -4.58
CA ALA A 45 -9.29 20.06 -5.73
C ALA A 45 -7.80 20.17 -5.34
N PRO A 46 -6.85 19.92 -6.27
CA PRO A 46 -5.42 20.10 -6.00
C PRO A 46 -5.12 21.49 -5.45
N GLY A 47 -4.14 21.57 -4.54
CA GLY A 47 -3.76 22.80 -3.84
C GLY A 47 -3.57 23.97 -4.81
N HIS A 48 -4.46 24.95 -4.70
CA HIS A 48 -4.34 26.23 -5.37
C HIS A 48 -3.22 27.00 -4.69
N ASP A 49 -2.27 27.54 -5.45
CA ASP A 49 -1.68 28.80 -5.01
C ASP A 49 -2.82 29.83 -5.05
N PRO A 50 -3.15 30.51 -3.93
CA PRO A 50 -4.18 31.55 -3.94
C PRO A 50 -3.92 32.64 -4.98
N LYS A 51 -2.68 32.77 -5.48
CA LYS A 51 -2.25 33.74 -6.48
C LYS A 51 -2.30 33.23 -7.92
N ASP A 52 -2.46 31.92 -8.17
CA ASP A 52 -2.52 31.36 -9.52
C ASP A 52 -3.61 30.26 -9.59
N ILE A 53 -4.83 30.71 -9.88
CA ILE A 53 -6.03 29.86 -10.01
C ILE A 53 -5.99 29.01 -11.31
N HIS A 54 -5.06 29.30 -12.22
CA HIS A 54 -5.01 28.65 -13.53
C HIS A 54 -3.96 27.55 -13.64
N ARG A 55 -3.02 27.44 -12.69
CA ARG A 55 -1.94 26.47 -12.74
C ARG A 55 -1.95 25.51 -11.56
N ALA A 56 -2.17 24.23 -11.82
CA ALA A 56 -1.87 23.23 -10.82
C ALA A 56 -0.34 23.11 -10.68
N ALA A 57 0.19 23.37 -9.48
CA ALA A 57 1.62 23.29 -9.17
C ALA A 57 2.19 21.85 -9.19
N GLN A 58 1.49 20.90 -9.82
CA GLN A 58 1.83 19.48 -9.91
C GLN A 58 2.10 19.11 -11.36
N PHE A 59 2.91 18.07 -11.55
CA PHE A 59 3.19 17.41 -12.82
C PHE A 59 4.07 18.22 -13.79
N THR A 60 5.00 19.02 -13.23
CA THR A 60 5.89 19.91 -13.98
C THR A 60 7.31 19.36 -14.17
N LYS A 61 7.65 18.20 -13.57
CA LYS A 61 9.05 17.77 -13.44
C LYS A 61 9.64 17.15 -14.71
N PHE A 62 9.07 16.06 -15.20
CA PHE A 62 9.70 15.23 -16.24
C PHE A 62 8.72 14.80 -17.35
N ARG A 63 9.25 14.12 -18.37
CA ARG A 63 8.52 13.54 -19.50
C ARG A 63 8.99 12.11 -19.72
N LEU A 64 8.18 11.30 -20.40
CA LEU A 64 8.53 9.93 -20.75
C LEU A 64 8.15 9.59 -22.19
N HIS A 65 9.13 9.19 -22.98
CA HIS A 65 8.97 8.73 -24.36
C HIS A 65 9.31 7.24 -24.48
N ARG A 66 8.93 6.61 -25.60
CA ARG A 66 9.19 5.19 -25.84
C ARG A 66 10.69 4.88 -25.89
N HIS A 67 11.52 5.80 -26.39
CA HIS A 67 12.97 5.60 -26.46
C HIS A 67 13.68 5.70 -25.10
N ASP A 68 13.02 6.24 -24.08
CA ASP A 68 13.59 6.36 -22.72
C ASP A 68 13.54 5.02 -21.96
N LEU A 69 12.71 4.10 -22.47
CA LEU A 69 12.38 2.80 -21.91
C LEU A 69 13.36 1.72 -22.36
N VAL A 70 13.85 0.93 -21.40
CA VAL A 70 14.59 -0.30 -21.67
C VAL A 70 13.65 -1.49 -21.82
N ASP A 71 14.04 -2.51 -22.59
CA ASP A 71 13.12 -3.61 -22.94
C ASP A 71 12.76 -4.52 -21.74
N ASP A 72 13.68 -4.66 -20.77
CA ASP A 72 13.43 -5.39 -19.52
C ASP A 72 12.76 -4.47 -18.48
N PRO A 73 11.51 -4.72 -18.07
CA PRO A 73 10.82 -3.87 -17.11
C PRO A 73 11.43 -3.91 -15.70
N PHE A 74 12.16 -4.95 -15.31
CA PHE A 74 12.85 -5.01 -14.02
C PHE A 74 14.04 -4.04 -14.01
N LEU A 75 14.80 -4.00 -15.09
CA LEU A 75 15.85 -3.00 -15.28
C LEU A 75 15.28 -1.59 -15.40
N GLN A 76 14.13 -1.44 -16.08
CA GLN A 76 13.43 -0.15 -16.15
C GLN A 76 12.96 0.32 -14.76
N PHE A 77 12.42 -0.58 -13.94
CA PHE A 77 12.05 -0.29 -12.56
C PHE A 77 13.28 0.12 -11.76
N HIS A 78 14.35 -0.67 -11.80
CA HIS A 78 15.58 -0.37 -11.09
C HIS A 78 16.17 1.00 -11.47
N LYS A 79 16.20 1.32 -12.78
CA LYS A 79 16.61 2.64 -13.30
C LYS A 79 15.83 3.79 -12.66
N TRP A 80 14.52 3.64 -12.46
CA TRP A 80 13.71 4.67 -11.80
C TRP A 80 13.84 4.65 -10.27
N PHE A 81 13.91 3.46 -9.68
CA PHE A 81 14.04 3.26 -8.23
C PHE A 81 15.35 3.85 -7.69
N SER A 82 16.42 3.79 -8.48
CA SER A 82 17.74 4.32 -8.15
C SER A 82 17.95 5.78 -8.59
N ALA A 83 16.89 6.49 -8.97
CA ALA A 83 17.00 7.90 -9.36
C ALA A 83 17.49 8.76 -8.18
N PRO A 84 18.52 9.62 -8.35
CA PRO A 84 19.08 10.44 -7.27
C PRO A 84 18.05 11.34 -6.58
N GLU A 85 17.01 11.77 -7.30
CA GLU A 85 15.91 12.58 -6.79
C GLU A 85 15.07 11.87 -5.72
N LEU A 86 15.23 10.55 -5.57
CA LEU A 86 14.57 9.75 -4.55
C LEU A 86 15.41 9.54 -3.28
N SER A 87 16.66 10.02 -3.26
CA SER A 87 17.60 9.78 -2.17
C SER A 87 17.14 10.26 -0.79
N THR A 88 16.32 11.32 -0.73
CA THR A 88 15.75 11.84 0.53
C THR A 88 14.35 11.30 0.83
N SER A 89 13.90 10.27 0.11
CA SER A 89 12.59 9.64 0.27
C SER A 89 12.73 8.20 0.74
N ILE A 90 11.60 7.51 0.94
CA ILE A 90 11.55 6.07 1.24
C ILE A 90 10.97 5.37 0.00
N PRO A 91 11.72 5.28 -1.11
CA PRO A 91 11.19 4.87 -2.42
C PRO A 91 10.66 3.44 -2.46
N GLU A 92 11.09 2.59 -1.53
CA GLU A 92 10.58 1.23 -1.35
C GLU A 92 9.16 1.16 -0.77
N THR A 93 8.64 2.28 -0.25
CA THR A 93 7.27 2.38 0.25
C THR A 93 6.28 2.17 -0.88
N VAL A 94 5.38 1.21 -0.70
CA VAL A 94 4.46 0.78 -1.75
C VAL A 94 3.10 0.37 -1.19
N THR A 95 2.04 0.72 -1.89
CA THR A 95 0.70 0.23 -1.55
C THR A 95 0.55 -1.18 -2.10
N LEU A 96 0.30 -2.16 -1.22
CA LEU A 96 -0.10 -3.51 -1.61
C LEU A 96 -1.63 -3.61 -1.57
N SER A 97 -2.23 -3.96 -2.68
CA SER A 97 -3.66 -4.27 -2.81
C SER A 97 -3.86 -5.77 -3.01
N THR A 98 -4.77 -6.34 -2.23
CA THR A 98 -5.20 -7.75 -2.29
C THR A 98 -6.74 -7.80 -2.31
N ALA A 99 -7.30 -8.92 -2.72
CA ALA A 99 -8.75 -9.12 -2.70
C ALA A 99 -9.11 -10.54 -2.26
N GLU A 100 -10.14 -10.65 -1.44
CA GLU A 100 -10.69 -11.94 -1.00
C GLU A 100 -11.62 -12.51 -2.07
N LEU A 101 -11.50 -13.81 -2.35
CA LEU A 101 -12.48 -14.57 -3.13
C LEU A 101 -13.30 -15.49 -2.20
N PRO A 102 -14.60 -15.68 -2.46
CA PRO A 102 -15.34 -15.28 -3.67
C PRO A 102 -15.91 -13.86 -3.65
N SER A 103 -15.86 -13.14 -2.52
CA SER A 103 -16.56 -11.85 -2.36
C SER A 103 -16.06 -10.76 -3.31
N GLY A 104 -14.81 -10.83 -3.75
CA GLY A 104 -14.14 -9.77 -4.50
C GLY A 104 -13.78 -8.56 -3.64
N ARG A 105 -13.92 -8.64 -2.31
CA ARG A 105 -13.67 -7.51 -1.42
C ARG A 105 -12.18 -7.16 -1.40
N VAL A 106 -11.88 -5.94 -1.81
CA VAL A 106 -10.50 -5.43 -1.91
C VAL A 106 -10.06 -4.84 -0.58
N SER A 107 -8.79 -5.06 -0.22
CA SER A 107 -8.13 -4.40 0.89
C SER A 107 -6.74 -3.91 0.48
N SER A 108 -6.31 -2.77 1.02
CA SER A 108 -5.01 -2.15 0.69
C SER A 108 -4.30 -1.67 1.95
N ARG A 109 -2.96 -1.64 1.91
CA ARG A 109 -2.11 -1.10 2.99
C ARG A 109 -0.73 -0.75 2.44
N MET A 110 0.01 0.07 3.19
CA MET A 110 1.43 0.31 2.93
C MET A 110 2.28 -0.89 3.37
N VAL A 111 3.25 -1.23 2.52
CA VAL A 111 4.33 -2.18 2.79
C VAL A 111 5.64 -1.62 2.21
N TYR A 112 6.74 -2.34 2.40
CA TYR A 112 8.03 -1.96 1.84
C TYR A 112 8.50 -3.07 0.89
N LEU A 113 8.88 -2.68 -0.33
CA LEU A 113 9.66 -3.55 -1.21
C LEU A 113 10.99 -3.88 -0.53
N LYS A 114 11.37 -5.15 -0.51
CA LYS A 114 12.63 -5.59 0.11
C LYS A 114 13.63 -6.15 -0.88
N GLU A 115 13.13 -6.85 -1.89
CA GLU A 115 13.99 -7.41 -2.93
C GLU A 115 13.32 -7.28 -4.29
N LEU A 116 14.16 -7.14 -5.31
CA LEU A 116 13.81 -7.30 -6.69
C LEU A 116 14.69 -8.42 -7.23
N ASP A 117 14.10 -9.56 -7.53
CA ASP A 117 14.83 -10.66 -8.14
C ASP A 117 14.42 -10.84 -9.61
N LYS A 118 15.06 -11.78 -10.30
CA LYS A 118 14.80 -12.04 -11.73
C LYS A 118 13.36 -12.49 -12.04
N ARG A 119 12.56 -12.83 -11.03
CA ARG A 119 11.20 -13.32 -11.16
C ARG A 119 10.16 -12.27 -10.77
N GLY A 120 10.46 -11.40 -9.81
CA GLY A 120 9.44 -10.51 -9.26
C GLY A 120 9.87 -9.60 -8.11
N PHE A 121 8.86 -8.98 -7.53
CA PHE A 121 8.96 -8.02 -6.43
C PHE A 121 8.67 -8.71 -5.11
N VAL A 122 9.59 -8.67 -4.16
CA VAL A 122 9.48 -9.40 -2.90
C VAL A 122 9.16 -8.46 -1.75
N ILE A 123 8.14 -8.82 -0.98
CA ILE A 123 7.78 -8.19 0.28
C ILE A 123 7.72 -9.24 1.37
N TYR A 124 8.01 -8.85 2.61
CA TYR A 124 7.94 -9.76 3.76
C TYR A 124 6.79 -9.37 4.68
N THR A 125 6.04 -10.36 5.16
CA THR A 125 4.84 -10.14 5.97
C THR A 125 4.55 -11.30 6.91
N ASN A 126 3.66 -11.06 7.88
CA ASN A 126 2.96 -12.14 8.57
C ASN A 126 1.98 -12.83 7.59
N LEU A 127 2.13 -14.14 7.42
CA LEU A 127 1.37 -15.05 6.58
C LEU A 127 0.39 -15.93 7.37
N GLY A 128 0.32 -15.77 8.70
CA GLY A 128 -0.61 -16.49 9.57
C GLY A 128 -1.93 -15.74 9.76
N THR A 129 -1.89 -14.61 10.49
CA THR A 129 -3.09 -13.94 11.00
C THR A 129 -3.47 -12.69 10.20
N SER A 130 -2.58 -12.19 9.33
CA SER A 130 -2.80 -10.91 8.68
C SER A 130 -3.93 -10.96 7.63
N ARG A 131 -4.68 -9.86 7.49
CA ARG A 131 -5.77 -9.78 6.49
C ARG A 131 -5.30 -10.08 5.07
N LYS A 132 -4.12 -9.58 4.68
CA LYS A 132 -3.55 -9.84 3.35
C LYS A 132 -3.22 -11.32 3.14
N ALA A 133 -2.82 -12.04 4.19
CA ALA A 133 -2.55 -13.46 4.10
C ALA A 133 -3.85 -14.26 3.87
N SER A 134 -4.94 -13.87 4.56
CA SER A 134 -6.27 -14.43 4.33
C SER A 134 -6.76 -14.17 2.89
N ASP A 135 -6.64 -12.94 2.39
CA ASP A 135 -7.00 -12.62 1.00
C ASP A 135 -6.20 -13.52 0.02
N LEU A 136 -4.87 -13.58 0.19
CA LEU A 136 -3.97 -14.34 -0.69
C LEU A 136 -4.13 -15.86 -0.62
N ALA A 137 -4.68 -16.39 0.47
CA ALA A 137 -5.03 -17.81 0.56
C ALA A 137 -6.19 -18.18 -0.39
N THR A 138 -7.10 -17.24 -0.63
CA THR A 138 -8.25 -17.43 -1.53
C THR A 138 -7.99 -16.94 -2.96
N ASN A 139 -7.06 -16.01 -3.13
CA ASN A 139 -6.77 -15.35 -4.39
C ASN A 139 -5.28 -15.03 -4.52
N SER A 140 -4.56 -15.78 -5.35
CA SER A 140 -3.11 -15.60 -5.52
C SER A 140 -2.74 -14.42 -6.44
N TYR A 141 -3.54 -13.36 -6.49
CA TYR A 141 -3.25 -12.15 -7.25
C TYR A 141 -3.12 -10.94 -6.33
N ALA A 142 -2.18 -10.06 -6.66
CA ALA A 142 -1.98 -8.79 -5.97
C ALA A 142 -1.52 -7.69 -6.92
N SER A 143 -1.66 -6.45 -6.47
CA SER A 143 -1.11 -5.28 -7.12
C SER A 143 -0.23 -4.49 -6.16
N LEU A 144 0.85 -3.94 -6.70
CA LEU A 144 1.71 -2.96 -6.04
C LEU A 144 1.58 -1.60 -6.75
N CYS A 145 1.43 -0.52 -5.99
CA CYS A 145 1.43 0.85 -6.52
C CYS A 145 2.45 1.71 -5.78
N PHE A 146 3.52 2.07 -6.49
CA PHE A 146 4.56 2.98 -6.03
C PHE A 146 4.21 4.40 -6.44
N TRP A 147 4.32 5.35 -5.51
CA TRP A 147 4.17 6.77 -5.80
C TRP A 147 5.39 7.54 -5.33
N TRP A 148 6.12 8.13 -6.28
CA TRP A 148 7.31 8.91 -6.01
C TRP A 148 7.05 10.39 -6.28
N LYS A 149 6.51 11.07 -5.28
CA LYS A 149 6.18 12.50 -5.33
C LYS A 149 7.33 13.39 -5.85
N PRO A 150 8.61 13.24 -5.44
CA PRO A 150 9.68 14.15 -5.87
C PRO A 150 9.89 14.21 -7.39
N VAL A 151 9.62 13.10 -8.08
CA VAL A 151 9.78 12.95 -9.53
C VAL A 151 8.45 12.85 -10.26
N GLU A 152 7.33 12.88 -9.52
CA GLU A 152 5.97 12.79 -10.04
C GLU A 152 5.75 11.55 -10.91
N ARG A 153 6.25 10.41 -10.43
CA ARG A 153 6.14 9.12 -11.10
C ARG A 153 5.32 8.15 -10.28
N GLN A 154 4.64 7.27 -11.00
CA GLN A 154 3.98 6.11 -10.45
C GLN A 154 4.45 4.86 -11.18
N VAL A 155 4.65 3.78 -10.43
CA VAL A 155 4.80 2.43 -11.01
C VAL A 155 3.71 1.53 -10.47
N ARG A 156 3.02 0.83 -11.35
CA ARG A 156 2.06 -0.22 -10.99
C ARG A 156 2.61 -1.57 -11.41
N VAL A 157 2.51 -2.56 -10.53
CA VAL A 157 2.88 -3.95 -10.80
C VAL A 157 1.67 -4.82 -10.50
N GLU A 158 1.29 -5.69 -11.42
CA GLU A 158 0.15 -6.60 -11.24
C GLU A 158 0.56 -8.01 -11.65
N GLY A 159 0.22 -8.99 -10.83
CA GLY A 159 0.55 -10.38 -11.15
C GLY A 159 0.24 -11.37 -10.04
N ARG A 160 0.70 -12.60 -10.26
CA ARG A 160 0.50 -13.71 -9.33
C ARG A 160 1.47 -13.63 -8.16
N VAL A 161 0.99 -14.01 -6.99
CA VAL A 161 1.77 -14.08 -5.75
C VAL A 161 2.25 -15.51 -5.53
N GLU A 162 3.54 -15.65 -5.27
CA GLU A 162 4.19 -16.87 -4.83
C GLU A 162 4.74 -16.68 -3.42
N ARG A 163 4.74 -17.73 -2.59
CA ARG A 163 5.41 -17.70 -1.28
C ARG A 163 6.87 -18.09 -1.46
N LEU A 164 7.77 -17.39 -0.77
CA LEU A 164 9.15 -17.83 -0.61
C LEU A 164 9.19 -19.03 0.34
N SER A 165 10.20 -19.87 0.16
CA SER A 165 10.51 -20.93 1.13
C SER A 165 10.92 -20.34 2.49
N GLN A 166 10.89 -21.18 3.54
CA GLN A 166 11.38 -20.77 4.85
C GLN A 166 12.88 -20.44 4.79
N GLN A 167 13.66 -21.18 3.99
CA GLN A 167 15.09 -20.94 3.83
C GLN A 167 15.36 -19.59 3.16
N GLU A 168 14.69 -19.29 2.04
CA GLU A 168 14.79 -17.96 1.41
C GLU A 168 14.36 -16.85 2.39
N SER A 169 13.31 -17.10 3.18
CA SER A 169 12.82 -16.11 4.15
C SER A 169 13.78 -15.91 5.32
N GLN A 170 14.48 -16.96 5.76
CA GLN A 170 15.48 -16.89 6.82
C GLN A 170 16.64 -15.98 6.42
N VAL A 171 17.13 -16.09 5.18
CA VAL A 171 18.25 -15.27 4.67
C VAL A 171 17.98 -13.77 4.86
N TYR A 172 16.80 -13.29 4.46
CA TYR A 172 16.42 -11.89 4.71
C TYR A 172 16.08 -11.63 6.18
N PHE A 173 15.48 -12.59 6.89
CA PHE A 173 15.14 -12.43 8.30
C PHE A 173 16.39 -12.14 9.14
N ASP A 174 17.51 -12.78 8.85
CA ASP A 174 18.79 -12.61 9.54
C ASP A 174 19.41 -11.23 9.37
N THR A 175 19.10 -10.52 8.28
CA THR A 175 19.57 -9.15 8.07
C THR A 175 18.80 -8.13 8.91
N ARG A 176 17.69 -8.52 9.55
CA ARG A 176 16.84 -7.61 10.32
C ARG A 176 17.44 -7.37 11.70
N ALA A 177 17.33 -6.13 12.18
CA ALA A 177 17.65 -5.78 13.56
C ALA A 177 16.96 -6.73 14.55
N ARG A 178 17.64 -7.09 15.64
CA ARG A 178 17.13 -8.08 16.63
C ARG A 178 15.72 -7.75 17.10
N GLY A 179 15.44 -6.50 17.47
CA GLY A 179 14.09 -6.07 17.88
C GLY A 179 13.02 -6.27 16.79
N SER A 180 13.37 -6.17 15.50
CA SER A 180 12.46 -6.48 14.39
C SER A 180 12.19 -7.98 14.24
N ARG A 181 13.19 -8.83 14.53
CA ARG A 181 13.04 -10.29 14.56
C ARG A 181 12.15 -10.73 15.72
N ILE A 182 12.38 -10.19 16.92
CA ILE A 182 11.54 -10.37 18.12
C ILE A 182 10.11 -9.91 17.84
N GLY A 183 9.92 -8.70 17.32
CA GLY A 183 8.60 -8.15 17.01
C GLY A 183 7.82 -9.00 16.00
N ALA A 184 8.51 -9.67 15.06
CA ALA A 184 7.84 -10.58 14.12
C ALA A 184 7.30 -11.85 14.80
N TRP A 185 7.97 -12.37 15.82
CA TRP A 185 7.48 -13.47 16.66
C TRP A 185 6.33 -13.05 17.57
N ALA A 186 6.44 -11.88 18.19
CA ALA A 186 5.42 -11.37 19.12
C ALA A 186 4.12 -10.93 18.42
N SER A 187 4.21 -10.52 17.14
CA SER A 187 3.09 -9.92 16.41
C SER A 187 2.15 -10.96 15.80
N GLN A 188 1.00 -11.14 16.42
CA GLN A 188 -0.20 -11.70 15.79
C GLN A 188 -0.88 -10.62 14.92
N GLN A 189 -0.22 -10.27 13.82
CA GLN A 189 -0.60 -9.14 12.98
C GLN A 189 -2.09 -9.20 12.57
N SER A 190 -2.80 -8.09 12.75
CA SER A 190 -4.23 -7.92 12.43
C SER A 190 -5.23 -8.65 13.33
N SER A 191 -4.78 -9.36 14.37
CA SER A 191 -5.66 -9.83 15.44
C SER A 191 -6.14 -8.66 16.29
N VAL A 192 -7.37 -8.76 16.81
CA VAL A 192 -7.91 -7.81 17.79
C VAL A 192 -7.18 -8.01 19.12
N LEU A 193 -6.73 -6.91 19.73
CA LEU A 193 -6.19 -6.91 21.10
C LEU A 193 -7.33 -6.76 22.09
N VAL A 194 -7.20 -7.37 23.26
CA VAL A 194 -8.23 -7.33 24.30
C VAL A 194 -7.69 -6.62 25.53
N PRO A 195 -8.08 -5.35 25.75
CA PRO A 195 -7.87 -4.61 27.00
C PRO A 195 -8.02 -5.47 28.26
N ARG A 196 -7.08 -5.38 29.21
CA ARG A 196 -7.32 -5.95 30.53
C ARG A 196 -8.42 -5.14 31.20
N LYS A 197 -9.52 -5.79 31.55
CA LYS A 197 -10.59 -5.14 32.30
C LYS A 197 -10.00 -4.63 33.62
N ALA A 198 -10.09 -3.33 33.89
CA ALA A 198 -9.68 -2.74 35.16
C ALA A 198 -10.32 -3.56 36.29
N ALA A 199 -9.49 -4.10 37.18
CA ALA A 199 -10.00 -4.79 38.35
C ALA A 199 -10.85 -3.79 39.13
N ALA A 200 -12.14 -4.10 39.34
CA ALA A 200 -13.05 -3.24 40.09
C ALA A 200 -12.38 -2.85 41.42
N ALA A 201 -12.16 -1.54 41.60
CA ALA A 201 -11.58 -0.99 42.80
C ALA A 201 -12.34 -1.57 44.01
N LYS A 202 -11.61 -2.25 44.91
CA LYS A 202 -12.18 -2.68 46.19
C LYS A 202 -12.70 -1.43 46.90
N PRO A 203 -13.94 -1.42 47.44
CA PRO A 203 -14.42 -0.27 48.19
C PRO A 203 -13.48 -0.04 49.38
N ALA A 204 -12.82 1.10 49.39
CA ALA A 204 -12.00 1.55 50.49
C ALA A 204 -12.89 1.63 51.75
N THR A 205 -12.53 0.87 52.78
CA THR A 205 -13.16 0.99 54.10
C THR A 205 -12.71 2.33 54.70
N PRO A 206 -13.63 3.21 55.13
CA PRO A 206 -13.24 4.47 55.73
C PRO A 206 -12.69 4.21 57.13
N THR A 207 -11.36 4.28 57.30
CA THR A 207 -10.75 4.37 58.62
C THR A 207 -10.63 5.83 59.01
N THR A 208 -11.50 6.23 59.93
CA THR A 208 -11.45 7.49 60.66
C THR A 208 -10.13 7.58 61.43
N THR A 209 -9.30 8.59 61.18
CA THR A 209 -8.31 9.06 62.17
C THR A 209 -8.14 10.57 62.05
N THR A 210 -8.69 11.25 63.04
CA THR A 210 -8.40 12.63 63.44
C THR A 210 -6.96 12.70 63.98
N THR A 211 -6.19 13.76 63.68
CA THR A 211 -5.68 14.79 64.65
C THR A 211 -4.49 15.60 64.10
N ALA A 212 -4.66 16.93 64.16
CA ALA A 212 -3.71 18.04 64.39
C ALA A 212 -2.53 18.38 63.43
N THR A 213 -2.73 19.53 62.76
CA THR A 213 -1.87 20.71 62.57
C THR A 213 -0.47 20.75 63.22
N THR A 214 0.56 21.12 62.44
CA THR A 214 1.52 22.22 62.74
C THR A 214 2.23 22.67 61.46
N THR A 215 2.26 23.98 61.26
CA THR A 215 2.87 24.77 60.18
C THR A 215 4.37 24.95 60.41
N THR A 216 5.21 24.86 59.38
CA THR A 216 6.36 25.76 59.16
C THR A 216 6.90 25.62 57.73
N THR A 217 7.01 26.78 57.08
CA THR A 217 7.71 27.12 55.83
C THR A 217 9.22 26.85 55.91
N GLU A 218 9.83 26.41 54.80
CA GLU A 218 11.03 27.03 54.21
C GLU A 218 11.40 26.37 52.88
N GLU A 219 11.71 27.21 51.90
CA GLU A 219 12.12 26.92 50.52
C GLU A 219 13.57 26.44 50.47
N LYS A 220 13.89 25.48 49.58
CA LYS A 220 15.14 25.48 48.80
C LYS A 220 15.04 24.57 47.57
N GLU A 221 15.46 25.16 46.46
CA GLU A 221 15.55 24.63 45.10
C GLU A 221 16.54 23.47 44.99
N ASP A 222 16.12 22.37 44.37
CA ASP A 222 17.00 21.45 43.65
C ASP A 222 16.22 20.93 42.42
N ASN A 223 16.43 21.58 41.27
CA ASN A 223 15.83 21.17 40.00
C ASN A 223 16.69 20.09 39.34
N GLN A 224 16.52 18.85 39.82
CA GLN A 224 16.94 17.65 39.10
C GLN A 224 15.82 17.27 38.15
N ASN A 225 15.99 17.54 36.85
CA ASN A 225 15.08 17.06 35.79
C ASN A 225 15.13 15.52 35.73
N ASN A 226 14.37 14.87 36.60
CA ASN A 226 13.99 13.48 36.52
C ASN A 226 12.50 13.44 36.18
N VAL A 227 12.18 13.36 34.89
CA VAL A 227 10.81 13.19 34.40
C VAL A 227 10.39 11.73 34.57
N ASP A 228 10.18 11.33 35.82
CA ASP A 228 9.49 10.10 36.20
C ASP A 228 8.57 10.41 37.38
N ALA A 229 7.39 10.93 37.07
CA ALA A 229 6.16 10.76 37.86
C ALA A 229 5.01 11.48 37.14
N VAL A 230 4.30 10.76 36.26
CA VAL A 230 2.90 11.08 36.00
C VAL A 230 2.08 10.10 36.82
N GLU A 231 1.78 10.50 38.05
CA GLU A 231 0.68 9.91 38.80
C GLU A 231 -0.65 10.34 38.17
N GLY A 232 -1.58 9.40 38.00
CA GLY A 232 -3.01 9.72 37.90
C GLY A 232 -3.61 9.80 36.51
N ALA A 233 -3.45 8.76 35.69
CA ALA A 233 -4.48 8.38 34.73
C ALA A 233 -4.94 6.97 35.12
N GLU A 234 -6.25 6.77 35.31
CA GLU A 234 -6.81 5.42 35.20
C GLU A 234 -6.43 4.91 33.81
N ASP A 235 -5.47 3.99 33.76
CA ASP A 235 -4.86 3.47 32.54
C ASP A 235 -5.95 2.71 31.76
N ASP A 236 -6.64 3.40 30.85
CA ASP A 236 -7.58 2.79 29.90
C ASP A 236 -6.76 1.93 28.95
N ASP A 237 -6.47 0.70 29.38
CA ASP A 237 -5.63 -0.27 28.68
C ASP A 237 -6.21 -0.50 27.28
N ASP A 238 -5.60 0.07 26.26
CA ASP A 238 -6.04 -0.06 24.87
C ASP A 238 -5.51 -1.34 24.18
N GLY A 239 -4.92 -2.25 24.97
CA GLY A 239 -4.25 -3.46 24.50
C GLY A 239 -2.74 -3.28 24.29
N ARG A 240 -2.17 -2.09 24.52
CA ARG A 240 -0.71 -1.91 24.45
C ARG A 240 0.03 -2.80 25.45
N ALA A 241 -0.50 -2.96 26.65
CA ALA A 241 0.10 -3.83 27.67
C ALA A 241 0.23 -5.29 27.20
N GLU A 242 -0.73 -5.78 26.41
CA GLU A 242 -0.70 -7.12 25.81
C GLU A 242 0.45 -7.26 24.80
N LEU A 243 0.68 -6.24 23.96
CA LEU A 243 1.78 -6.22 22.99
C LEU A 243 3.14 -6.21 23.70
N ASP A 244 3.31 -5.35 24.70
CA ASP A 244 4.57 -5.24 25.44
C ASP A 244 4.87 -6.52 26.22
N ALA A 245 3.84 -7.19 26.77
CA ALA A 245 3.99 -8.49 27.42
C ALA A 245 4.45 -9.59 26.44
N ARG A 246 3.87 -9.65 25.23
CA ARG A 246 4.30 -10.60 24.19
C ARG A 246 5.73 -10.35 23.74
N VAL A 247 6.14 -9.08 23.60
CA VAL A 247 7.53 -8.75 23.26
C VAL A 247 8.48 -9.27 24.34
N LYS A 248 8.20 -8.97 25.62
CA LYS A 248 9.01 -9.45 26.75
C LYS A 248 9.12 -10.98 26.82
N GLU A 249 8.02 -11.69 26.56
CA GLU A 249 8.00 -13.16 26.50
C GLU A 249 8.96 -13.68 25.42
N ILE A 250 8.89 -13.10 24.22
CA ILE A 250 9.76 -13.50 23.10
C ILE A 250 11.22 -13.09 23.33
N GLU A 251 11.47 -11.93 23.94
CA GLU A 251 12.81 -11.52 24.35
C GLU A 251 13.43 -12.50 25.33
N ALA A 252 12.67 -12.93 26.35
CA ALA A 252 13.11 -13.94 27.30
C ALA A 252 13.36 -15.30 26.63
N ARG A 253 12.48 -15.71 25.71
CA ARG A 253 12.62 -16.95 24.95
C ARG A 253 13.92 -17.02 24.14
N PHE A 254 14.37 -15.90 23.59
CA PHE A 254 15.57 -15.82 22.75
C PHE A 254 16.71 -15.04 23.44
N ALA A 255 16.71 -14.95 24.77
CA ALA A 255 17.69 -14.15 25.51
C ALA A 255 19.13 -14.62 25.27
N ASP A 256 19.32 -15.94 25.20
CA ASP A 256 20.64 -16.59 25.13
C ASP A 256 21.08 -16.92 23.69
N THR A 257 20.42 -16.38 22.67
CA THR A 257 20.78 -16.61 21.27
C THR A 257 20.59 -15.39 20.38
N ASP A 258 21.56 -15.17 19.49
CA ASP A 258 21.46 -14.20 18.40
C ASP A 258 20.87 -14.81 17.12
N GLU A 259 20.83 -16.15 17.03
CA GLU A 259 20.25 -16.92 15.93
C GLU A 259 18.76 -17.15 16.20
N ILE A 260 17.95 -16.16 15.83
CA ILE A 260 16.49 -16.25 15.95
C ILE A 260 15.94 -16.83 14.63
N PRO A 261 15.29 -18.01 14.66
CA PRO A 261 14.69 -18.57 13.46
C PRO A 261 13.50 -17.72 13.00
N VAL A 262 13.23 -17.74 11.70
CA VAL A 262 12.05 -17.12 11.11
C VAL A 262 10.78 -17.81 11.65
N PRO A 263 9.75 -17.07 12.11
CA PRO A 263 8.51 -17.69 12.54
C PRO A 263 7.83 -18.46 11.38
N PRO A 264 7.17 -19.60 11.63
CA PRO A 264 6.49 -20.36 10.57
C PRO A 264 5.33 -19.61 9.89
N PHE A 265 4.80 -18.58 10.57
CA PHE A 265 3.76 -17.69 10.09
C PHE A 265 4.30 -16.37 9.53
N TRP A 266 5.61 -16.25 9.30
CA TRP A 266 6.24 -15.06 8.72
C TRP A 266 7.10 -15.47 7.53
N GLY A 267 7.07 -14.68 6.46
CA GLY A 267 7.90 -14.99 5.30
C GLY A 267 7.73 -14.01 4.16
N GLY A 268 8.50 -14.27 3.10
CA GLY A 268 8.43 -13.51 1.86
C GLY A 268 7.28 -13.95 0.98
N ILE A 269 6.68 -12.99 0.29
CA ILE A 269 5.87 -13.24 -0.90
C ILE A 269 6.46 -12.47 -2.07
N ARG A 270 6.42 -13.10 -3.25
CA ARG A 270 6.88 -12.56 -4.51
C ARG A 270 5.70 -12.29 -5.41
N ILE A 271 5.56 -11.06 -5.90
CA ILE A 271 4.65 -10.71 -6.97
C ILE A 271 5.40 -10.94 -8.28
N VAL A 272 5.03 -11.99 -9.01
CA VAL A 272 5.52 -12.29 -10.35
C VAL A 272 4.69 -11.50 -11.35
N PRO A 273 5.25 -10.44 -11.97
CA PRO A 273 4.47 -9.52 -12.79
C PRO A 273 3.96 -10.19 -14.06
N GLU A 274 2.67 -9.97 -14.33
CA GLU A 274 2.06 -10.14 -15.63
C GLU A 274 2.04 -8.79 -16.38
N THR A 275 1.88 -7.69 -15.63
CA THR A 275 2.02 -6.34 -16.16
C THR A 275 2.81 -5.42 -15.24
N ILE A 276 3.51 -4.45 -15.83
CA ILE A 276 4.17 -3.34 -15.15
C ILE A 276 3.84 -2.05 -15.92
N GLU A 277 3.25 -1.05 -15.26
CA GLU A 277 2.97 0.26 -15.84
C GLU A 277 3.89 1.32 -15.26
N PHE A 278 4.53 2.09 -16.13
CA PHE A 278 5.30 3.28 -15.82
C PHE A 278 4.49 4.52 -16.21
N TRP A 279 4.19 5.35 -15.23
CA TRP A 279 3.40 6.56 -15.38
C TRP A 279 4.25 7.78 -14.99
N GLN A 280 4.21 8.82 -15.81
CA GLN A 280 4.88 10.09 -15.58
C GLN A 280 3.88 11.24 -15.69
N GLY A 281 3.85 12.08 -14.65
CA GLY A 281 3.02 13.27 -14.58
C GLY A 281 3.38 14.27 -15.67
N ARG A 282 2.35 14.93 -16.24
CA ARG A 282 2.46 16.01 -17.22
C ARG A 282 1.49 17.13 -16.85
N GLU A 283 1.94 18.37 -16.98
CA GLU A 283 1.21 19.58 -16.62
C GLU A 283 -0.14 19.70 -17.36
N SER A 284 -0.17 19.31 -18.63
CA SER A 284 -1.39 19.29 -19.46
C SER A 284 -2.42 18.24 -19.06
N ARG A 285 -2.15 17.42 -18.03
CA ARG A 285 -2.91 16.21 -17.65
C ARG A 285 -2.88 15.08 -18.69
N LEU A 286 -2.20 15.30 -19.82
CA LEU A 286 -1.93 14.26 -20.79
C LEU A 286 -0.69 13.47 -20.37
N HIS A 287 -0.85 12.63 -19.35
CA HIS A 287 0.22 11.85 -18.73
C HIS A 287 0.86 10.85 -19.68
N ASP A 288 2.15 10.63 -19.51
CA ASP A 288 2.86 9.59 -20.26
C ASP A 288 2.71 8.25 -19.53
N ARG A 289 2.11 7.28 -20.21
CA ARG A 289 1.82 5.95 -19.65
C ARG A 289 2.33 4.86 -20.57
N PHE A 290 3.21 4.01 -20.07
CA PHE A 290 3.68 2.85 -20.80
C PHE A 290 3.50 1.58 -19.97
N ARG A 291 2.84 0.60 -20.56
CA ARG A 291 2.61 -0.70 -19.94
C ARG A 291 3.44 -1.76 -20.63
N TYR A 292 4.15 -2.53 -19.82
CA TYR A 292 4.79 -3.77 -20.15
C TYR A 292 3.80 -4.89 -19.85
N THR A 293 3.55 -5.75 -20.82
CA THR A 293 2.74 -6.96 -20.67
C THR A 293 3.58 -8.17 -20.99
N ARG A 294 3.62 -9.14 -20.07
CA ARG A 294 4.40 -10.36 -20.24
C ARG A 294 3.80 -11.17 -21.39
N ILE A 295 4.62 -11.55 -22.36
CA ILE A 295 4.19 -12.42 -23.46
C ILE A 295 4.27 -13.87 -22.94
N GLN A 296 3.13 -14.55 -22.85
CA GLN A 296 3.11 -15.97 -22.55
C GLN A 296 3.59 -16.74 -23.79
N LYS A 297 4.59 -17.61 -23.63
CA LYS A 297 4.95 -18.57 -24.70
C LYS A 297 3.76 -19.53 -24.85
N GLN A 298 3.15 -19.55 -26.04
CA GLN A 298 2.25 -20.65 -26.42
C GLN A 298 3.13 -21.88 -26.57
N ASP A 299 3.19 -22.71 -25.53
CA ASP A 299 3.27 -24.16 -25.62
C ASP A 299 3.38 -24.73 -24.20
N GLY A 300 2.48 -25.67 -23.88
CA GLY A 300 2.39 -26.34 -22.58
C GLY A 300 3.57 -27.26 -22.24
N THR A 301 4.70 -27.14 -22.93
CA THR A 301 5.94 -27.83 -22.60
C THR A 301 6.70 -27.02 -21.56
N GLN A 302 6.38 -27.28 -20.29
CA GLN A 302 7.17 -26.83 -19.14
C GLN A 302 8.55 -27.47 -19.18
N GLN A 303 9.48 -26.87 -19.93
CA GLN A 303 10.85 -26.80 -19.49
C GLN A 303 11.14 -25.34 -19.12
N PRO A 304 11.83 -25.07 -18.00
CA PRO A 304 12.28 -23.73 -17.66
C PRO A 304 13.38 -23.35 -18.64
N ASP A 305 12.98 -22.85 -19.81
CA ASP A 305 13.89 -22.11 -20.68
C ASP A 305 14.43 -20.93 -19.85
N GLN A 306 15.74 -20.93 -19.65
CA GLN A 306 16.46 -19.90 -18.88
C GLN A 306 16.47 -18.54 -19.59
N SER A 307 15.89 -18.43 -20.79
CA SER A 307 15.67 -17.15 -21.46
C SER A 307 14.74 -16.25 -20.64
N ALA A 308 15.11 -14.98 -20.47
CA ALA A 308 14.24 -13.97 -19.87
C ALA A 308 12.88 -13.89 -20.62
N PRO A 309 11.76 -13.65 -19.92
CA PRO A 309 10.47 -13.53 -20.58
C PRO A 309 10.46 -12.35 -21.56
N ALA A 310 9.83 -12.53 -22.72
CA ALA A 310 9.60 -11.45 -23.66
C ALA A 310 8.46 -10.53 -23.15
N TRP A 311 8.61 -9.22 -23.38
CA TRP A 311 7.66 -8.20 -22.95
C TRP A 311 7.16 -7.37 -24.12
N LYS A 312 5.85 -7.11 -24.16
CA LYS A 312 5.23 -6.16 -25.07
C LYS A 312 5.12 -4.81 -24.38
N ILE A 313 5.54 -3.72 -25.05
CA ILE A 313 5.44 -2.35 -24.52
C ILE A 313 4.40 -1.56 -25.32
N GLU A 314 3.42 -0.98 -24.63
CA GLU A 314 2.35 -0.20 -25.23
C GLU A 314 2.18 1.14 -24.52
N ARG A 315 1.91 2.22 -25.28
CA ARG A 315 1.47 3.49 -24.71
C ARG A 315 -0.02 3.41 -24.38
N LEU A 316 -0.41 3.88 -23.19
CA LEU A 316 -1.81 4.00 -22.79
C LEU A 316 -2.27 5.46 -22.84
N SER A 317 -3.55 5.68 -23.09
CA SER A 317 -4.17 7.00 -22.90
C SER A 317 -4.13 7.36 -21.41
N PRO A 318 -3.87 8.64 -21.05
CA PRO A 318 -4.01 9.12 -19.68
C PRO A 318 -5.43 9.02 -19.17
#